data_AF-E3N031-F1
#
_entry.id   AF-E3N031-F1
#
_cell.length_a   1.000
_cell.length_b   1.000
_cell.length_c   1.000
_cell.angle_alpha   90.00
_cell.angle_beta   90.00
_cell.angle_gamma   90.00
#
_symmetry.space_group_name_H-M   'P 1'
#
loop_
_entity.id
_entity.type
_entity.pdbx_description
1 polymer ?
#
loop_
_entity_poly.entity_id
_entity_poly.type
_entity_poly.pdbx_seq_one_letter_code
_entity_poly.pdbx_strand_id
1 'polypeptide(L)'
;MQSMTQMPNQEEFFKDLEKWVKKNPMEAQIAFGKEDVFEITKDFLKIEKDRPENERKEFWKYMDLMCNAYMRAPAYKNGNKEHNGYKICCEMADYCSFYKQTWFFIVCGAVGFLLLVAIAGGVFFIIRRKNKKKLGGGNTKKGGSKP
;
A
#
# COMPACT_ATOMS: atom_id res chain seq x y z
N MET A 1 25.50 36.21 19.78
CA MET A 1 24.10 35.99 19.35
C MET A 1 24.06 34.64 18.66
N GLN A 2 23.26 33.72 19.19
CA GLN A 2 23.25 32.32 18.78
C GLN A 2 22.79 32.17 17.33
N SER A 3 23.55 31.35 16.61
CA SER A 3 23.27 30.70 15.32
C SER A 3 21.78 30.72 14.93
N MET A 4 21.46 31.42 13.85
CA MET A 4 20.24 31.15 13.09
C MET A 4 20.34 29.71 12.59
N THR A 5 19.58 28.81 13.21
CA THR A 5 19.44 27.44 12.77
C THR A 5 18.97 27.45 11.32
N GLN A 6 19.89 27.09 10.43
CA GLN A 6 19.60 26.64 9.08
C GLN A 6 18.47 25.60 9.22
N MET A 7 17.30 25.85 8.62
CA MET A 7 16.23 24.86 8.66
C MET A 7 16.81 23.54 8.12
N PRO A 8 16.61 22.41 8.83
CA PRO A 8 17.08 21.13 8.35
C PRO A 8 16.54 20.89 6.94
N ASN A 9 17.34 20.22 6.10
CA ASN A 9 16.87 19.78 4.79
C ASN A 9 15.52 19.05 4.99
N GLN A 10 14.53 19.34 4.16
CA GLN A 10 13.17 18.82 4.28
C GLN A 10 13.16 17.27 4.36
N GLU A 11 14.11 16.60 3.70
CA GLU A 11 14.33 15.16 3.83
C GLU A 11 14.90 14.70 5.18
N GLU A 12 15.81 15.47 5.79
CA GLU A 12 16.36 15.19 7.12
C GLU A 12 15.28 15.34 8.18
N PHE A 13 14.47 16.40 8.07
CA PHE A 13 13.30 16.60 8.93
C PHE A 13 12.38 15.39 8.92
N PHE A 14 12.05 14.86 7.74
CA PHE A 14 11.19 13.68 7.62
C PHE A 14 11.82 12.41 8.22
N LYS A 15 13.13 12.20 8.04
CA LYS A 15 13.84 11.05 8.63
C LYS A 15 13.86 11.11 10.15
N ASP A 16 14.14 12.28 10.70
CA ASP A 16 14.15 12.48 12.15
C ASP A 16 12.75 12.34 12.74
N LEU A 17 11.75 12.92 12.06
CA LEU A 17 10.35 12.75 12.44
C LEU A 17 9.94 11.27 12.42
N GLU A 18 10.23 10.54 11.33
CA GLU A 18 9.94 9.10 11.23
C GLU A 18 10.57 8.32 12.39
N LYS A 19 11.86 8.55 12.64
CA LYS A 19 12.60 7.90 13.72
C LYS A 19 11.98 8.20 15.08
N TRP A 20 11.55 9.43 15.30
CA TRP A 20 10.95 9.88 16.54
C TRP A 20 9.56 9.30 16.76
N VAL A 21 8.65 9.41 15.78
CA VAL A 21 7.28 8.88 15.90
C VAL A 21 7.27 7.34 15.96
N LYS A 22 8.24 6.68 15.35
CA LYS A 22 8.43 5.22 15.47
C LYS A 22 8.85 4.80 16.89
N LYS A 23 9.68 5.61 17.54
CA LYS A 23 10.11 5.38 18.93
C LYS A 23 9.01 5.77 19.93
N ASN A 24 8.26 6.83 19.64
CA ASN A 24 7.27 7.44 20.53
C ASN A 24 5.89 7.56 19.84
N PRO A 25 5.14 6.46 19.63
CA PRO A 25 3.85 6.51 18.94
C PRO A 25 2.79 7.33 19.69
N MET A 26 2.94 7.51 21.01
CA MET A 26 2.04 8.33 21.84
C MET A 26 2.03 9.81 21.41
N GLU A 27 3.12 10.28 20.83
CA GLU A 27 3.24 11.67 20.41
C GLU A 27 2.38 11.99 19.20
N ALA A 28 2.23 11.04 18.27
CA ALA A 28 1.30 11.19 17.15
C ALA A 28 -0.15 11.30 17.66
N GLN A 29 -0.49 10.55 18.72
CA GLN A 29 -1.78 10.71 19.39
C GLN A 29 -1.92 12.09 20.03
N ILE A 30 -0.92 12.58 20.76
CA ILE A 30 -0.99 13.90 21.40
C ILE A 30 -1.13 14.99 20.33
N ALA A 31 -0.31 14.95 19.27
CA ALA A 31 -0.34 15.92 18.19
C ALA A 31 -1.71 15.96 17.50
N PHE A 32 -2.25 14.81 17.11
CA PHE A 32 -3.57 14.74 16.51
C PHE A 32 -4.72 15.00 17.48
N GLY A 33 -4.48 14.90 18.79
CA GLY A 33 -5.48 15.22 19.80
C GLY A 33 -5.74 16.72 19.95
N LYS A 34 -4.81 17.58 19.51
CA LYS A 34 -4.97 19.03 19.60
C LYS A 34 -5.94 19.55 18.53
N GLU A 35 -6.80 20.48 18.91
CA GLU A 35 -7.83 21.03 18.02
C GLU A 35 -7.23 21.89 16.89
N ASP A 36 -6.18 22.65 17.17
CA ASP A 36 -5.45 23.46 16.17
C ASP A 36 -4.86 22.59 15.07
N VAL A 37 -4.17 21.51 15.44
CA VAL A 37 -3.63 20.53 14.49
C VAL A 37 -4.76 19.86 13.72
N PHE A 38 -5.87 19.57 14.39
CA PHE A 38 -7.03 18.95 13.76
C PHE A 38 -7.65 19.85 12.67
N GLU A 39 -7.92 21.11 12.98
CA GLU A 39 -8.51 22.06 12.04
C GLU A 39 -7.59 22.34 10.85
N ILE A 40 -6.30 22.59 11.12
CA ILE A 40 -5.30 22.80 10.07
C ILE A 40 -5.27 21.59 9.13
N THR A 41 -5.11 20.39 9.68
CA THR A 41 -5.01 19.16 8.87
C THR A 41 -6.30 18.91 8.08
N LYS A 42 -7.45 19.14 8.69
CA LYS A 42 -8.77 19.03 8.05
C LYS A 42 -8.91 19.99 6.88
N ASP A 43 -8.51 21.24 7.04
CA ASP A 43 -8.60 22.23 5.97
C ASP A 43 -7.62 21.95 4.84
N PHE A 44 -6.40 21.49 5.16
CA PHE A 44 -5.45 21.00 4.15
C PHE A 44 -6.02 19.81 3.36
N LEU A 45 -6.66 18.83 4.03
CA LEU A 45 -7.29 17.68 3.37
C LEU A 45 -8.43 18.10 2.43
N LYS A 46 -9.20 19.13 2.76
CA LYS A 46 -10.28 19.63 1.89
C LYS A 46 -9.75 20.23 0.59
N ILE A 47 -8.66 21.01 0.67
CA ILE A 47 -8.09 21.74 -0.49
C ILE A 47 -6.98 20.95 -1.20
N GLU A 48 -6.67 19.75 -0.74
CA GLU A 48 -5.54 18.93 -1.18
C GLU A 48 -5.52 18.71 -2.71
N LYS A 49 -6.70 18.52 -3.31
CA LYS A 49 -6.85 18.30 -4.76
C LYS A 49 -6.57 19.54 -5.60
N ASP A 50 -6.64 20.72 -5.00
CA ASP A 50 -6.41 22.01 -5.66
C ASP A 50 -4.95 22.45 -5.59
N ARG A 51 -4.15 21.79 -4.74
CA ARG A 51 -2.73 22.08 -4.54
C ARG A 51 -1.84 21.39 -5.59
N PRO A 52 -0.65 21.97 -5.89
CA PRO A 52 0.28 21.39 -6.84
C PRO A 52 0.79 20.02 -6.37
N GLU A 53 1.17 19.16 -7.33
CA GLU A 53 1.47 17.75 -7.08
C GLU A 53 2.64 17.53 -6.10
N ASN A 54 3.65 18.40 -6.14
CA ASN A 54 4.80 18.36 -5.23
C ASN A 54 4.39 18.56 -3.77
N GLU A 55 3.59 19.59 -3.48
CA GLU A 55 3.09 19.87 -2.13
C GLU A 55 2.14 18.79 -1.65
N ARG A 56 1.29 18.27 -2.55
CA ARG A 56 0.41 17.14 -2.26
C ARG A 56 1.21 15.91 -1.83
N LYS A 57 2.27 15.56 -2.57
CA LYS A 57 3.14 14.42 -2.24
C LYS A 57 3.80 14.60 -0.87
N GLU A 58 4.27 15.81 -0.57
CA GLU A 58 4.91 16.14 0.69
C GLU A 58 3.94 16.02 1.88
N PHE A 59 2.73 16.58 1.71
CA PHE A 59 1.65 16.46 2.68
C PHE A 59 1.29 14.99 2.96
N TRP A 60 1.11 14.18 1.92
CA TRP A 60 0.81 12.76 2.10
C TRP A 60 1.95 11.97 2.74
N LYS A 61 3.21 12.33 2.46
CA LYS A 61 4.37 11.71 3.13
C LYS A 61 4.35 11.99 4.63
N TYR A 62 4.02 13.22 5.03
CA TYR A 62 3.85 13.59 6.44
C TYR A 62 2.68 12.83 7.07
N MET A 63 1.52 12.84 6.42
CA MET A 63 0.31 12.16 6.87
C MET A 63 0.54 10.65 7.03
N ASP A 64 1.28 10.03 6.10
CA ASP A 64 1.61 8.61 6.17
C ASP A 64 2.43 8.28 7.42
N LEU A 65 3.46 9.07 7.71
CA LEU A 65 4.28 8.90 8.92
C LEU A 65 3.44 9.05 10.19
N MET A 66 2.65 10.13 10.28
CA MET A 66 1.86 10.45 11.46
C MET A 66 0.71 9.47 11.67
N CYS A 67 -0.04 9.13 10.63
CA CYS A 67 -1.12 8.16 10.72
C CYS A 67 -0.61 6.76 11.02
N ASN A 68 0.49 6.30 10.39
CA ASN A 68 1.10 5.02 10.75
C ASN A 68 1.57 4.98 12.21
N ALA A 69 2.05 6.09 12.77
CA ALA A 69 2.39 6.19 14.18
C ALA A 69 1.15 6.21 15.09
N TYR A 70 0.11 6.96 14.73
CA TYR A 70 -1.17 7.01 15.45
C TYR A 70 -1.84 5.64 15.55
N MET A 71 -1.82 4.86 14.46
CA MET A 71 -2.35 3.48 14.42
C MET A 71 -1.63 2.54 15.39
N ARG A 72 -0.40 2.88 15.82
CA ARG A 72 0.35 2.13 16.84
C ARG A 72 0.12 2.66 18.26
N ALA A 73 -0.45 3.85 18.40
CA ALA A 73 -0.69 4.52 19.66
C ALA A 73 -1.86 3.91 20.44
N PRO A 74 -1.91 4.10 21.78
CA PRO A 74 -2.99 3.58 22.62
C PRO A 74 -4.39 4.07 22.24
N ALA A 75 -4.57 5.34 21.85
CA ALA A 75 -5.89 5.86 21.47
C ALA A 75 -6.53 5.07 20.34
N TYR A 76 -5.76 4.70 19.32
CA TYR A 76 -6.25 3.85 18.24
C TYR A 76 -6.49 2.42 18.71
N LYS A 77 -5.52 1.81 19.42
CA LYS A 77 -5.63 0.42 19.91
C LYS A 77 -6.79 0.20 20.88
N ASN A 78 -7.12 1.21 21.67
CA ASN A 78 -8.24 1.18 22.61
C ASN A 78 -9.60 1.41 21.90
N GLY A 79 -9.60 1.60 20.57
CA GLY A 79 -10.82 1.80 19.80
C GLY A 79 -11.48 3.16 20.02
N ASN A 80 -10.73 4.18 20.48
CA ASN A 80 -11.29 5.51 20.70
C ASN A 80 -11.54 6.21 19.36
N LYS A 81 -12.77 6.11 18.86
CA LYS A 81 -13.20 6.73 17.61
C LYS A 81 -13.48 8.23 17.73
N GLU A 82 -13.67 8.73 18.95
CA GLU A 82 -13.94 10.16 19.19
C GLU A 82 -12.68 11.01 19.08
N HIS A 83 -11.52 10.39 19.22
CA HIS A 83 -10.24 11.07 19.10
C HIS A 83 -10.05 11.68 17.70
N ASN A 84 -9.62 12.93 17.65
CA ASN A 84 -9.42 13.69 16.41
C ASN A 84 -8.49 12.98 15.40
N GLY A 85 -7.46 12.28 15.88
CA GLY A 85 -6.61 11.42 15.05
C GLY A 85 -7.34 10.27 14.35
N TYR A 86 -8.41 9.74 14.95
CA TYR A 86 -9.24 8.72 14.31
C TYR A 86 -10.00 9.34 13.12
N LYS A 87 -10.64 10.49 13.30
CA LYS A 87 -11.34 11.19 12.21
C LYS A 87 -10.41 11.54 11.05
N ILE A 88 -9.23 12.09 11.35
CA ILE A 88 -8.25 12.45 10.32
C ILE A 88 -7.74 11.22 9.59
N CYS A 89 -7.17 10.26 10.32
CA CYS A 89 -6.48 9.14 9.68
C CYS A 89 -7.44 8.10 9.11
N CYS A 90 -8.53 7.79 9.81
CA CYS A 90 -9.47 6.76 9.38
C CYS A 90 -10.55 7.29 8.43
N GLU A 91 -11.21 8.40 8.75
CA GLU A 91 -12.38 8.87 7.99
C GLU A 91 -12.01 9.75 6.80
N MET A 92 -11.02 10.65 6.97
CA MET A 92 -10.63 11.56 5.90
C MET A 92 -9.51 10.99 5.02
N ALA A 93 -8.52 10.35 5.63
CA ALA A 93 -7.33 9.83 4.93
C ALA A 93 -7.38 8.32 4.66
N ASP A 94 -8.47 7.64 5.04
CA ASP A 94 -8.77 6.25 4.66
C ASP A 94 -7.76 5.18 5.14
N TYR A 95 -6.91 5.48 6.13
CA TYR A 95 -5.88 4.56 6.62
C TYR A 95 -6.42 3.33 7.36
N CYS A 96 -7.65 3.42 7.87
CA CYS A 96 -8.28 2.34 8.64
C CYS A 96 -9.14 1.43 7.76
N SER A 97 -9.24 1.74 6.47
CA SER A 97 -9.97 0.91 5.51
C SER A 97 -9.18 -0.35 5.16
N PHE A 98 -9.89 -1.48 5.05
CA PHE A 98 -9.32 -2.83 4.85
C PHE A 98 -8.37 -2.93 3.64
N TYR A 99 -8.57 -2.10 2.61
CA TYR A 99 -7.76 -2.10 1.39
C TYR A 99 -6.37 -1.47 1.54
N LYS A 100 -6.11 -0.68 2.59
CA LYS A 100 -4.78 -0.10 2.87
C LYS A 100 -3.88 -1.01 3.70
N GLN A 101 -4.44 -2.05 4.29
CA GLN A 101 -3.70 -2.93 5.18
C GLN A 101 -2.80 -3.86 4.34
N THR A 102 -1.51 -3.94 4.67
CA THR A 102 -0.48 -4.62 3.85
C THR A 102 -0.82 -6.08 3.50
N TRP A 103 -1.50 -6.80 4.40
CA TRP A 103 -1.98 -8.16 4.15
C TRP A 103 -2.94 -8.28 2.96
N PHE A 104 -3.76 -7.26 2.69
CA PHE A 104 -4.72 -7.26 1.59
C PHE A 104 -4.00 -7.31 0.23
N PHE A 105 -2.95 -6.52 0.06
CA PHE A 105 -2.12 -6.54 -1.15
C PHE A 105 -1.37 -7.86 -1.32
N ILE A 106 -0.91 -8.47 -0.22
CA ILE A 106 -0.25 -9.79 -0.26
C ILE A 106 -1.23 -10.86 -0.75
N VAL A 107 -2.44 -10.90 -0.20
CA VAL A 107 -3.47 -11.87 -0.59
C VAL A 107 -3.91 -11.63 -2.04
N CYS A 108 -4.23 -10.39 -2.40
CA CYS A 108 -4.65 -10.03 -3.76
C CYS A 108 -3.54 -10.32 -4.79
N GLY A 109 -2.28 -10.02 -4.45
CA GLY A 109 -1.13 -10.29 -5.30
C GLY A 109 -0.89 -11.78 -5.50
N ALA A 110 -0.98 -12.59 -4.43
CA ALA A 110 -0.82 -14.04 -4.52
C ALA A 110 -1.90 -14.69 -5.40
N VAL A 111 -3.17 -14.30 -5.21
CA VAL A 111 -4.29 -14.81 -6.03
C VAL A 111 -4.15 -14.37 -7.48
N GLY A 112 -3.82 -13.11 -7.74
CA GLY A 112 -3.58 -12.60 -9.09
C GLY A 112 -2.43 -13.33 -9.79
N PHE A 113 -1.32 -13.58 -9.08
CA PHE A 113 -0.17 -14.31 -9.63
C PHE A 113 -0.50 -15.77 -9.95
N LEU A 114 -1.25 -16.46 -9.08
CA LEU A 114 -1.71 -17.83 -9.32
C LEU A 114 -2.53 -17.96 -10.60
N LEU A 115 -3.42 -16.99 -10.86
CA LEU A 115 -4.20 -16.95 -12.10
C LEU A 115 -3.31 -16.78 -13.34
N LEU A 116 -2.32 -15.89 -13.28
CA LEU A 116 -1.37 -15.70 -14.38
C LEU A 116 -0.55 -16.97 -14.66
N VAL A 117 -0.08 -17.65 -13.61
CA VAL A 117 0.64 -18.92 -13.74
C VAL A 117 -0.27 -20.01 -14.30
N ALA A 118 -1.53 -20.08 -13.89
CA ALA A 118 -2.50 -21.04 -14.42
C ALA A 118 -2.78 -20.82 -15.92
N ILE A 119 -2.91 -19.56 -16.36
CA ILE A 119 -3.10 -19.22 -17.77
C ILE A 119 -1.84 -19.55 -18.57
N ALA A 120 -0.66 -19.11 -18.11
CA ALA A 120 0.61 -19.38 -18.79
C ALA A 120 0.91 -20.89 -18.87
N GLY A 121 0.69 -21.62 -17.77
CA GLY A 121 0.82 -23.06 -17.69
C GLY A 121 -0.20 -23.78 -18.59
N GLY A 122 -1.44 -23.32 -18.63
CA GLY A 122 -2.49 -23.85 -19.51
C GLY A 122 -2.15 -23.67 -20.99
N VAL A 123 -1.71 -22.47 -21.39
CA VAL A 123 -1.26 -22.18 -22.76
C VAL A 123 -0.03 -23.02 -23.12
N PHE A 124 0.98 -23.06 -22.25
CA PHE A 124 2.18 -23.87 -22.46
C PHE A 124 1.85 -25.38 -22.58
N PHE A 125 0.94 -25.88 -21.74
CA PHE A 125 0.49 -27.26 -21.78
C PHE A 125 -0.29 -27.57 -23.08
N ILE A 126 -1.15 -26.68 -23.55
CA ILE A 126 -1.87 -26.82 -24.83
C ILE A 126 -0.89 -26.83 -26.01
N ILE A 127 0.09 -25.91 -26.03
CA ILE A 127 1.12 -25.87 -27.08
C ILE A 127 1.96 -27.16 -27.06
N ARG A 128 2.42 -27.60 -25.88
CA ARG A 128 3.20 -28.83 -25.72
C ARG A 128 2.41 -30.07 -26.13
N ARG A 129 1.11 -30.13 -25.82
CA ARG A 129 0.21 -31.23 -26.23
C ARG A 129 -0.04 -31.22 -27.75
N LYS A 130 -0.12 -30.05 -28.39
CA LYS A 130 -0.20 -29.94 -29.86
C LYS A 130 1.09 -30.39 -30.55
N ASN A 131 2.26 -30.10 -29.99
CA ASN A 131 3.54 -30.58 -30.54
C ASN A 131 3.76 -32.09 -30.35
N LYS A 132 3.28 -32.70 -29.25
CA LYS A 132 3.31 -34.16 -29.08
C LYS A 132 2.42 -34.92 -30.08
N LYS A 133 1.38 -34.30 -30.65
CA LYS A 133 0.60 -34.91 -31.73
C LYS A 133 1.31 -34.88 -33.10
N LYS A 134 2.43 -34.16 -33.23
CA LYS A 134 3.22 -34.11 -34.47
C LYS A 134 4.50 -34.96 -34.43
N LEU A 135 4.94 -35.45 -33.27
CA LEU A 135 6.14 -36.30 -33.13
C LEU A 135 5.81 -37.64 -32.43
N GLY A 136 5.43 -38.64 -33.24
CA GLY A 136 5.39 -40.08 -32.90
C GLY A 136 4.01 -40.62 -32.49
N GLY A 137 3.36 -41.55 -33.19
CA GLY A 137 3.70 -42.42 -34.31
C GLY A 137 2.67 -43.56 -34.34
N GLY A 138 2.24 -44.02 -35.50
CA GLY A 138 1.26 -45.12 -35.63
C GLY A 138 1.33 -45.76 -37.01
N ASN A 139 2.30 -46.65 -37.20
CA ASN A 139 2.37 -47.56 -38.33
C ASN A 139 1.44 -48.75 -38.04
N THR A 140 0.43 -48.97 -38.88
CA THR A 140 -0.33 -50.22 -38.92
C THR A 140 -0.25 -50.79 -40.33
N LYS A 141 0.70 -51.70 -40.57
CA LYS A 141 0.62 -52.65 -41.69
C LYS A 141 -0.45 -53.70 -41.35
N LYS A 142 -1.45 -53.89 -42.20
CA LYS A 142 -2.08 -55.19 -42.47
C LYS A 142 -2.57 -55.20 -43.93
N GLY A 143 -2.12 -56.22 -44.65
CA GLY A 143 -2.26 -56.36 -46.10
C GLY A 143 -3.63 -56.86 -46.59
N GLY A 144 -3.72 -57.00 -47.91
CA GLY A 144 -4.85 -57.58 -48.63
C GLY A 144 -4.50 -57.72 -50.11
N SER A 145 -4.30 -58.96 -50.54
CA SER A 145 -3.93 -59.41 -51.89
C SER A 145 -4.99 -59.11 -52.97
N LYS A 146 -4.54 -59.29 -54.24
CA LYS A 146 -5.24 -59.99 -55.36
C LYS A 146 -5.88 -59.07 -56.42
N PRO A 147 -6.13 -59.55 -57.66
CA PRO A 147 -5.50 -60.61 -58.46
C PRO A 147 -4.59 -60.09 -59.59
#